data_AF-A0A352F354-F1
#
_entry.id   AF-A0A352F354-F1
#
_cell.length_a   1.000
_cell.length_b   1.000
_cell.length_c   1.000
_cell.angle_alpha   90.00
_cell.angle_beta   90.00
_cell.angle_gamma   90.00
#
_symmetry.space_group_name_H-M   'P 1'
#
loop_
_entity.id
_entity.type
_entity.pdbx_description
1 polymer ?
#
loop_
_entity_poly.entity_id
_entity_poly.type
_entity_poly.pdbx_seq_one_letter_code
_entity_poly.pdbx_strand_id
1 'polypeptide(L)'
;MSASITVSDGKKEACKTYLEQTKLLVTLASAFLFAPAGLVAILKDRVSANISHAGITWFIIIEALFIGSVLMGYIVLGSLAGSQDTGEFDVFRPATRVISLFQFGFYLAGIIMFVVLTLRLVT
;
A
#
# COMPACT_ATOMS: atom_id res chain seq x y z
N MET A 1 -22.55 -12.47 -33.66
CA MET A 1 -21.89 -13.34 -32.67
C MET A 1 -20.51 -12.83 -32.21
N SER A 2 -20.08 -11.60 -32.58
CA SER A 2 -18.74 -11.09 -32.24
C SER A 2 -18.68 -10.10 -31.06
N ALA A 3 -19.80 -9.53 -30.62
CA ALA A 3 -19.81 -8.47 -29.59
C ALA A 3 -19.68 -9.00 -28.15
N SER A 4 -20.03 -10.26 -27.86
CA SER A 4 -19.91 -10.83 -26.51
C SER A 4 -18.48 -11.25 -26.15
N ILE A 5 -17.66 -11.57 -27.17
CA ILE A 5 -16.26 -12.00 -27.00
C ILE A 5 -15.41 -10.81 -26.55
N THR A 6 -15.59 -9.63 -27.17
CA THR A 6 -14.81 -8.42 -26.87
C THR A 6 -15.09 -7.85 -25.47
N VAL A 7 -16.32 -7.94 -24.97
CA VAL A 7 -16.67 -7.46 -23.61
C VAL A 7 -16.05 -8.34 -22.52
N SER A 8 -15.97 -9.65 -22.75
CA SER A 8 -15.34 -10.59 -21.83
C SER A 8 -13.84 -10.36 -21.73
N ASP A 9 -13.18 -10.18 -22.88
CA ASP A 9 -11.74 -9.94 -22.93
C ASP A 9 -11.35 -8.59 -22.30
N GLY A 10 -12.15 -7.54 -22.52
CA GLY A 10 -11.93 -6.24 -21.87
C GLY A 10 -12.04 -6.29 -20.34
N LYS A 11 -12.99 -7.06 -19.80
CA LYS A 11 -13.12 -7.26 -18.33
C LYS A 11 -11.93 -8.01 -17.74
N LYS A 12 -11.42 -9.02 -18.45
CA LYS A 12 -10.22 -9.78 -18.04
C LYS A 12 -8.99 -8.89 -18.03
N GLU A 13 -8.80 -8.09 -19.07
CA GLU A 13 -7.67 -7.16 -19.17
C GLU A 13 -7.72 -6.09 -18.06
N ALA A 14 -8.90 -5.53 -17.79
CA ALA A 14 -9.09 -4.60 -16.68
C ALA A 14 -8.72 -5.22 -15.32
N CYS A 15 -9.16 -6.46 -15.04
CA CYS A 15 -8.79 -7.16 -13.81
C CYS A 15 -7.27 -7.41 -13.73
N LYS A 16 -6.64 -7.80 -14.85
CA LYS A 16 -5.19 -8.03 -14.90
C LYS A 16 -4.42 -6.76 -14.57
N THR A 17 -4.73 -5.66 -15.26
CA THR A 17 -4.10 -4.35 -15.01
C THR A 17 -4.28 -3.92 -13.56
N TYR A 18 -5.48 -4.10 -13.01
CA TYR A 18 -5.77 -3.75 -11.63
C TYR A 18 -4.95 -4.59 -10.63
N LEU A 19 -4.84 -5.90 -10.85
CA LEU A 19 -4.00 -6.78 -10.04
C LEU A 19 -2.52 -6.36 -10.08
N GLU A 20 -2.01 -5.99 -11.26
CA GLU A 20 -0.64 -5.49 -11.42
C GLU A 20 -0.43 -4.18 -10.64
N GLN A 21 -1.38 -3.24 -10.71
CA GLN A 21 -1.34 -1.99 -9.95
C GLN A 21 -1.37 -2.24 -8.43
N THR A 22 -2.23 -3.13 -7.94
CA THR A 22 -2.29 -3.49 -6.52
C THR A 22 -0.96 -4.11 -6.05
N LYS A 23 -0.34 -4.99 -6.85
CA LYS A 23 0.96 -5.59 -6.54
C LYS A 23 2.09 -4.57 -6.49
N LEU A 24 2.09 -3.60 -7.41
CA LEU A 24 3.04 -2.50 -7.39
C LEU A 24 2.92 -1.70 -6.09
N LEU A 25 1.70 -1.36 -5.68
CA LEU A 25 1.48 -0.61 -4.44
C LEU A 25 1.89 -1.41 -3.19
N VAL A 26 1.60 -2.71 -3.15
CA VAL A 26 2.08 -3.62 -2.08
C VAL A 26 3.61 -3.65 -2.03
N THR A 27 4.26 -3.74 -3.19
CA THR A 27 5.74 -3.77 -3.28
C THR A 27 6.34 -2.47 -2.77
N LEU A 28 5.79 -1.32 -3.19
CA LEU A 28 6.21 -0.02 -2.71
C LEU A 28 6.01 0.11 -1.19
N ALA A 29 4.82 -0.19 -0.68
CA ALA A 29 4.53 -0.15 0.76
C ALA A 29 5.49 -1.06 1.56
N SER A 30 5.80 -2.25 1.04
CA SER A 30 6.74 -3.19 1.68
C SER A 30 8.17 -2.66 1.71
N ALA A 31 8.62 -1.93 0.68
CA ALA A 31 9.94 -1.30 0.67
C ALA A 31 10.09 -0.25 1.79
N PHE A 32 8.99 0.42 2.16
CA PHE A 32 8.97 1.41 3.23
C PHE A 32 8.83 0.83 4.64
N LEU A 33 8.63 -0.49 4.81
CA LEU A 33 8.48 -1.08 6.14
C LEU A 33 9.73 -0.91 7.03
N PHE A 34 10.92 -0.88 6.42
CA PHE A 34 12.20 -0.74 7.15
C PHE A 34 12.86 0.63 6.97
N ALA A 35 12.32 1.47 6.08
CA ALA A 35 12.87 2.79 5.82
C ALA A 35 12.91 3.70 7.07
N PRO A 36 11.89 3.71 7.95
CA PRO A 36 11.91 4.52 9.16
C PRO A 36 12.96 4.04 10.17
N ALA A 37 13.05 2.73 10.43
CA ALA A 37 14.10 2.17 11.28
C ALA A 37 15.51 2.44 10.73
N GLY A 38 15.71 2.31 9.42
CA GLY A 38 16.98 2.60 8.75
C GLY A 38 17.37 4.08 8.86
N LEU A 39 16.41 4.99 8.71
CA LEU A 39 16.62 6.43 8.86
C LEU A 39 17.10 6.77 10.28
N VAL A 40 16.48 6.17 11.31
CA VAL A 40 16.90 6.36 12.71
C VAL A 40 18.33 5.89 12.94
N ALA A 41 18.67 4.70 12.47
CA ALA A 41 20.01 4.15 12.64
C ALA A 41 21.08 5.08 12.05
N ILE A 42 20.83 5.61 10.84
CA ILE A 42 21.75 6.53 10.16
C ILE A 42 21.84 7.88 10.90
N LEU A 43 20.72 8.42 11.35
CA LEU A 43 20.67 9.75 11.97
C LEU A 43 21.22 9.75 13.39
N LYS A 44 20.98 8.70 14.18
CA LYS A 44 21.52 8.57 15.56
C LYS A 44 23.05 8.66 15.59
N ASP A 45 23.72 8.12 14.57
CA ASP A 45 25.18 8.11 14.51
C ASP A 45 25.77 9.42 13.99
N ARG A 46 25.01 10.20 13.21
CA ARG A 46 25.50 11.42 12.54
C ARG A 46 25.09 12.72 13.20
N VAL A 47 23.92 12.72 13.80
CA VAL A 47 23.35 13.84 14.55
C VAL A 47 23.15 13.25 15.93
N SER A 48 23.66 13.87 17.00
CA SER A 48 23.29 13.48 18.38
C SER A 48 21.82 13.84 18.66
N ALA A 49 20.93 13.50 17.73
CA ALA A 49 19.50 13.67 17.78
C ALA A 49 18.99 12.77 18.90
N ASN A 50 18.70 13.39 20.03
CA ASN A 50 18.00 12.73 21.11
C ASN A 50 16.58 12.44 20.62
N ILE A 51 16.36 11.22 20.09
CA ILE A 51 15.04 10.79 19.63
C ILE A 51 14.15 10.73 20.86
N SER A 52 13.22 11.68 20.95
CA SER A 52 12.23 11.70 22.02
C SER A 52 11.32 10.47 21.92
N HIS A 53 10.75 10.03 23.04
CA HIS A 53 9.75 8.97 23.05
C HIS A 53 8.59 9.23 22.09
N ALA A 54 8.22 10.50 21.87
CA ALA A 54 7.23 10.88 20.88
C ALA A 54 7.68 10.55 19.44
N GLY A 55 8.96 10.73 19.11
CA GLY A 55 9.52 10.32 17.81
C GLY A 55 9.39 8.82 17.57
N ILE A 56 9.70 8.01 18.59
CA ILE A 56 9.55 6.54 18.54
C ILE A 56 8.09 6.13 18.28
N THR A 57 7.12 6.77 18.94
CA THR A 57 5.70 6.51 18.69
C THR A 57 5.32 6.83 17.24
N TRP A 58 5.79 7.95 16.70
CA TRP A 58 5.54 8.30 15.30
C TRP A 58 6.12 7.28 14.32
N PHE A 59 7.31 6.74 14.60
CA PHE A 59 7.91 5.66 13.81
C PHE A 59 7.02 4.41 13.75
N ILE A 60 6.55 3.95 14.90
CA ILE A 60 5.67 2.77 15.00
C ILE A 60 4.37 3.01 14.23
N ILE A 61 3.78 4.20 14.33
CA ILE A 61 2.56 4.55 13.59
C ILE A 61 2.82 4.50 12.08
N ILE A 62 3.94 5.04 11.60
CA ILE A 62 4.29 5.02 10.17
C ILE A 62 4.44 3.58 9.66
N GLU A 63 5.17 2.73 10.37
CA GLU A 63 5.30 1.31 10.00
C GLU A 63 3.94 0.60 10.01
N ALA A 64 3.10 0.86 11.01
CA ALA A 64 1.75 0.31 11.08
C ALA A 64 0.87 0.74 9.89
N LEU A 65 1.03 1.97 9.39
CA LEU A 65 0.34 2.43 8.18
C LEU A 65 0.81 1.66 6.93
N PHE A 66 2.13 1.45 6.77
CA PHE A 66 2.64 0.65 5.66
C PHE A 66 2.20 -0.81 5.73
N ILE A 67 2.26 -1.43 6.91
CA ILE A 67 1.72 -2.78 7.16
C ILE A 67 0.22 -2.84 6.82
N GLY A 68 -0.55 -1.86 7.29
CA GLY A 68 -1.97 -1.74 7.00
C GLY A 68 -2.25 -1.66 5.51
N SER A 69 -1.47 -0.87 4.77
CA SER A 69 -1.55 -0.82 3.30
C SER A 69 -1.25 -2.19 2.66
N VAL A 70 -0.17 -2.87 3.06
CA VAL A 70 0.17 -4.20 2.55
C VAL A 70 -0.95 -5.21 2.79
N LEU A 71 -1.49 -5.25 4.01
CA LEU A 71 -2.59 -6.16 4.39
C LEU A 71 -3.84 -5.91 3.55
N MET A 72 -4.24 -4.64 3.37
CA MET A 72 -5.39 -4.30 2.52
C MET A 72 -5.14 -4.69 1.06
N GLY A 73 -3.90 -4.53 0.57
CA GLY A 73 -3.52 -5.01 -0.76
C GLY A 73 -3.70 -6.51 -0.93
N TYR A 74 -3.28 -7.33 0.04
CA TYR A 74 -3.50 -8.77 -0.01
C TYR A 74 -4.99 -9.16 0.05
N ILE A 75 -5.82 -8.42 0.80
CA ILE A 75 -7.27 -8.62 0.80
C ILE A 75 -7.87 -8.34 -0.57
N VAL A 76 -7.44 -7.26 -1.24
CA VAL A 76 -7.86 -6.92 -2.61
C VAL A 76 -7.46 -8.01 -3.60
N LEU A 77 -6.21 -8.46 -3.55
CA LEU A 77 -5.69 -9.52 -4.42
C LEU A 77 -6.46 -10.83 -4.21
N GLY A 78 -6.69 -11.23 -2.96
CA GLY A 78 -7.44 -12.44 -2.61
C GLY A 78 -8.90 -12.38 -3.05
N SER A 79 -9.55 -11.22 -2.87
CA SER A 79 -10.94 -11.02 -3.29
C SER A 79 -11.11 -11.14 -4.80
N LEU A 80 -10.18 -10.57 -5.57
CA LEU A 80 -10.20 -10.64 -7.04
C LEU A 80 -9.82 -12.02 -7.56
N ALA A 81 -8.81 -12.67 -6.98
CA ALA A 81 -8.44 -14.03 -7.35
C ALA A 81 -9.61 -15.00 -7.13
N GLY A 82 -10.32 -14.87 -6.01
CA GLY A 82 -11.52 -15.67 -5.72
C GLY A 82 -12.66 -15.43 -6.72
N SER A 83 -12.90 -14.18 -7.14
CA SER A 83 -13.95 -13.91 -8.15
C SER A 83 -13.58 -14.44 -9.53
N GLN A 84 -12.29 -14.36 -9.89
CA GLN A 84 -11.79 -14.89 -11.17
C GLN A 84 -11.90 -16.42 -11.23
N ASP A 85 -11.67 -17.12 -10.12
CA ASP A 85 -11.87 -18.57 -10.01
C ASP A 85 -13.34 -18.98 -10.26
N THR A 86 -14.30 -18.16 -9.83
CA THR A 86 -15.73 -18.35 -10.12
C THR A 86 -16.14 -17.85 -11.51
N GLY A 87 -15.20 -17.40 -12.35
CA GLY A 87 -15.48 -16.88 -13.69
C GLY A 87 -16.01 -15.44 -13.74
N GLU A 88 -16.02 -14.74 -12.61
CA GLU A 88 -16.47 -13.35 -12.48
C GLU A 88 -15.28 -12.37 -12.52
N PHE A 89 -15.18 -11.64 -13.62
CA PHE A 89 -14.18 -10.60 -13.83
C PHE A 89 -14.79 -9.22 -13.55
N ASP A 90 -14.87 -8.85 -12.27
CA ASP A 90 -15.41 -7.56 -11.83
C ASP A 90 -14.51 -6.86 -10.80
N VAL A 91 -13.90 -5.75 -11.24
CA VAL A 91 -13.08 -4.86 -10.40
C VAL A 91 -13.92 -3.85 -9.60
N PHE A 92 -15.19 -3.65 -9.93
CA PHE A 92 -16.03 -2.62 -9.33
C PHE A 92 -16.82 -3.10 -8.11
N ARG A 93 -16.56 -4.32 -7.64
CA ARG A 93 -17.15 -4.87 -6.42
C ARG A 93 -16.99 -3.89 -5.25
N PRO A 94 -18.08 -3.56 -4.52
CA PRO A 94 -18.04 -2.55 -3.45
C PRO A 94 -16.96 -2.81 -2.40
N ALA A 95 -16.80 -4.06 -1.97
CA ALA A 95 -15.77 -4.45 -1.01
C ALA A 95 -14.36 -4.17 -1.55
N THR A 96 -14.05 -4.60 -2.77
CA THR A 96 -12.77 -4.36 -3.44
C THR A 96 -12.47 -2.86 -3.54
N ARG A 97 -13.47 -2.05 -3.91
CA ARG A 97 -13.32 -0.59 -4.00
C ARG A 97 -13.00 0.03 -2.64
N VAL A 98 -13.74 -0.33 -1.60
CA VAL A 98 -13.54 0.22 -0.25
C VAL A 98 -12.18 -0.18 0.32
N ILE A 99 -11.80 -1.46 0.22
CA ILE A 99 -10.50 -1.93 0.70
C ILE A 99 -9.35 -1.27 -0.08
N SER A 100 -9.52 -1.04 -1.37
CA SER A 100 -8.49 -0.37 -2.19
C SER A 100 -8.33 1.11 -1.82
N LEU A 101 -9.43 1.79 -1.45
CA LEU A 101 -9.35 3.14 -0.90
C LEU A 101 -8.58 3.15 0.42
N PHE A 102 -8.81 2.17 1.30
CA PHE A 102 -8.01 2.02 2.52
C PHE A 102 -6.55 1.70 2.23
N GLN A 103 -6.26 0.80 1.27
CA GLN A 103 -4.89 0.48 0.84
C GLN A 103 -4.14 1.75 0.43
N PHE A 104 -4.76 2.54 -0.46
CA PHE A 104 -4.18 3.78 -0.95
C PHE A 104 -4.08 4.84 0.16
N GLY A 105 -5.11 4.98 0.99
CA GLY A 105 -5.14 5.92 2.11
C GLY A 105 -4.04 5.64 3.13
N PHE A 106 -3.86 4.38 3.53
CA PHE A 106 -2.79 3.98 4.44
C PHE A 106 -1.40 4.22 3.85
N TYR A 107 -1.20 3.89 2.57
CA TYR A 107 0.07 4.16 1.89
C TYR A 107 0.38 5.66 1.87
N LEU A 108 -0.58 6.48 1.43
CA LEU A 108 -0.39 7.93 1.31
C LEU A 108 -0.17 8.59 2.67
N ALA A 109 -0.93 8.20 3.69
CA ALA A 109 -0.73 8.67 5.06
C ALA A 109 0.66 8.29 5.58
N GLY A 110 1.10 7.05 5.36
CA GLY A 110 2.44 6.57 5.75
C GLY A 110 3.55 7.40 5.10
N ILE A 111 3.45 7.65 3.78
CA ILE A 111 4.42 8.49 3.05
C ILE A 111 4.44 9.92 3.57
N ILE A 112 3.27 10.57 3.73
CA ILE A 112 3.20 11.95 4.22
C ILE A 112 3.86 12.06 5.60
N MET A 113 3.52 11.15 6.51
CA MET A 113 4.07 11.14 7.85
C MET A 113 5.58 10.85 7.86
N PHE A 114 6.05 9.92 7.02
CA PHE A 114 7.47 9.62 6.86
C PHE A 114 8.25 10.84 6.36
N VAL A 115 7.74 11.56 5.36
CA VAL A 115 8.37 12.78 4.85
C VAL A 115 8.41 13.86 5.94
N VAL A 116 7.30 14.11 6.63
CA VAL A 116 7.23 15.11 7.71
C VAL A 116 8.22 14.78 8.84
N LEU A 117 8.29 13.51 9.25
CA LEU A 117 9.23 13.06 10.28
C LEU A 117 10.69 13.22 9.83
N THR A 118 10.99 12.85 8.59
CA THR A 118 12.32 13.00 8.00
C THR A 118 12.74 14.46 7.98
N LEU A 119 11.87 15.37 7.53
CA LEU A 119 12.15 16.81 7.51
C LEU A 119 12.45 17.33 8.91
N ARG A 120 11.61 16.98 9.91
CA ARG A 120 11.79 17.40 11.31
C ARG A 120 13.07 16.88 11.97
N LEU A 121 13.61 15.76 11.50
CA LEU A 121 14.84 15.19 12.04
C LEU A 121 16.10 15.76 11.38
N VAL A 122 15.97 16.33 10.18
CA VAL A 122 17.09 16.89 9.40
C VAL A 122 17.23 18.41 9.61
N THR A 123 16.12 19.12 9.87
CA THR A 123 16.10 20.56 10.22
C THR A 123 16.20 20.79 11.71
#